data_AF-A0A3P7ITX6-F1
#
_entry.id   AF-A0A3P7ITX6-F1
#
_cell.length_a   1.000
_cell.length_b   1.000
_cell.length_c   1.000
_cell.angle_alpha   90.00
_cell.angle_beta   90.00
_cell.angle_gamma   90.00
#
_symmetry.space_group_name_H-M   'P 1'
#
loop_
_entity.id
_entity.type
_entity.pdbx_description
1 polymer ?
#
loop_
_entity_poly.entity_id
_entity_poly.type
_entity_poly.pdbx_seq_one_letter_code
_entity_poly.pdbx_strand_id
1 'polypeptide(L)'
;MKVSYSHHRSARRIEEAKRKARPELINFGWDTLCLADKFSIPDFKDNIARYFLHQPKIILADNGVILMKLMFRIDGSKLSLEEFREKYERPRVPCIITGLTNDWEAHKKWNVSRISRKYRNQRFKCGEDDDGYSVKLKMKYYADYMANTKDDSPLYIFDSGFGDRHKTNKLLADFEIPLFFKDDLFGYANYKKRPPHRYILNFIR
;
A
#
# COMPACT_ATOMS: atom_id res chain seq x y z
N MET A 1 25.44 7.44 -15.17
CA MET A 1 25.90 8.13 -13.95
C MET A 1 25.83 7.16 -12.78
N LYS A 2 26.86 7.04 -11.93
CA LYS A 2 26.76 6.22 -10.72
C LYS A 2 25.83 6.91 -9.74
N VAL A 3 24.74 6.25 -9.34
CA VAL A 3 23.84 6.74 -8.30
C VAL A 3 24.62 6.90 -6.99
N SER A 4 24.67 8.12 -6.45
CA SER A 4 25.34 8.41 -5.19
C SER A 4 24.35 8.33 -4.03
N TYR A 5 24.32 7.19 -3.36
CA TYR A 5 23.47 7.00 -2.17
C TYR A 5 24.04 7.68 -0.92
N SER A 6 23.17 8.10 0.00
CA SER A 6 23.58 8.79 1.23
C SER A 6 24.27 7.88 2.26
N HIS A 7 24.09 6.57 2.18
CA HIS A 7 24.79 5.61 3.03
C HIS A 7 25.76 4.73 2.24
N HIS A 8 26.99 4.59 2.75
CA HIS A 8 28.08 3.78 2.19
C HIS A 8 27.66 2.35 1.77
N ARG A 9 26.71 1.73 2.46
CA ARG A 9 26.26 0.35 2.18
C ARG A 9 24.95 0.26 1.40
N SER A 10 24.35 1.38 0.98
CA SER A 10 23.06 1.38 0.28
C SER A 10 23.12 0.59 -1.01
N ALA A 11 24.03 0.93 -1.92
CA ALA A 11 24.18 0.23 -3.21
C ALA A 11 24.23 -1.29 -3.05
N ARG A 12 25.19 -1.79 -2.24
CA ARG A 12 25.36 -3.23 -1.99
C ARG A 12 24.11 -3.90 -1.43
N ARG A 13 23.40 -3.23 -0.50
CA ARG A 13 22.21 -3.81 0.15
C ARG A 13 21.00 -3.79 -0.78
N ILE A 14 20.85 -2.75 -1.58
CA ILE A 14 19.79 -2.63 -2.57
C ILE A 14 19.98 -3.68 -3.66
N GLU A 15 21.18 -3.85 -4.20
CA GLU A 15 21.45 -4.88 -5.20
C GLU A 15 21.26 -6.30 -4.67
N GLU A 16 21.66 -6.57 -3.41
CA GLU A 16 21.38 -7.86 -2.75
C GLU A 16 19.87 -8.12 -2.67
N ALA A 17 19.07 -7.10 -2.31
CA ALA A 17 17.62 -7.23 -2.25
C ALA A 17 16.99 -7.42 -3.63
N LYS A 18 17.44 -6.66 -4.64
CA LYS A 18 16.98 -6.80 -6.03
C LYS A 18 17.19 -8.20 -6.56
N ARG A 19 18.42 -8.71 -6.45
CA ARG A 19 18.80 -10.05 -6.92
C ARG A 19 18.00 -11.16 -6.25
N LYS A 20 17.69 -11.02 -4.96
CA LYS A 20 16.87 -12.00 -4.24
C LYS A 20 15.40 -11.89 -4.61
N ALA A 21 14.87 -10.66 -4.70
CA ALA A 21 13.45 -10.42 -4.89
C ALA A 21 12.97 -10.68 -6.32
N ARG A 22 13.86 -10.51 -7.30
CA ARG A 22 13.59 -10.68 -8.75
C ARG A 22 14.83 -11.26 -9.44
N PRO A 23 15.18 -12.53 -9.20
CA PRO A 23 16.39 -13.15 -9.76
C PRO A 23 16.35 -13.24 -11.29
N GLU A 24 15.18 -13.25 -11.90
CA GLU A 24 15.03 -13.22 -13.35
C GLU A 24 15.58 -11.92 -13.96
N LEU A 25 15.54 -10.80 -13.23
CA LEU A 25 16.01 -9.49 -13.73
C LEU A 25 17.52 -9.31 -13.72
N ILE A 26 18.30 -10.27 -13.20
CA ILE A 26 19.77 -10.19 -13.16
C ILE A 26 20.36 -10.02 -14.57
N ASN A 27 19.79 -10.71 -15.56
CA ASN A 27 20.29 -10.70 -16.93
C ASN A 27 19.63 -9.64 -17.82
N PHE A 28 18.39 -9.22 -17.48
CA PHE A 28 17.64 -8.26 -18.29
C PHE A 28 17.85 -6.82 -17.84
N GLY A 29 18.03 -6.56 -16.54
CA GLY A 29 18.06 -5.22 -15.97
C GLY A 29 16.72 -4.78 -15.40
N TRP A 30 16.73 -3.66 -14.68
CA TRP A 30 15.56 -3.13 -13.95
C TRP A 30 14.88 -1.94 -14.64
N ASP A 31 15.49 -1.41 -15.69
CA ASP A 31 15.16 -0.13 -16.35
C ASP A 31 15.17 -0.24 -17.89
N THR A 32 14.93 -1.43 -18.43
CA THR A 32 15.00 -1.73 -19.88
C THR A 32 13.99 -0.96 -20.73
N LEU A 33 12.84 -0.62 -20.16
CA LEU A 33 11.80 0.17 -20.81
C LEU A 33 12.08 1.67 -20.69
N CYS A 34 12.87 2.07 -19.69
CA CYS A 34 13.19 3.45 -19.34
C CYS A 34 11.92 4.27 -19.00
N LEU A 35 10.99 3.67 -18.27
CA LEU A 35 9.72 4.30 -17.89
C LEU A 35 9.94 5.56 -17.05
N ALA A 36 11.01 5.63 -16.27
CA ALA A 36 11.36 6.82 -15.50
C ALA A 36 11.50 8.09 -16.38
N ASP A 37 11.93 7.93 -17.64
CA ASP A 37 12.10 9.05 -18.56
C ASP A 37 10.96 9.13 -19.62
N LYS A 38 10.36 7.99 -19.99
CA LYS A 38 9.33 7.92 -21.05
C LYS A 38 7.89 7.99 -20.55
N PHE A 39 7.63 7.52 -19.33
CA PHE A 39 6.29 7.41 -18.79
C PHE A 39 6.04 8.56 -17.80
N SER A 40 5.32 9.58 -18.27
CA SER A 40 4.85 10.65 -17.41
C SER A 40 3.57 10.23 -16.72
N ILE A 41 3.57 10.22 -15.39
CA ILE A 41 2.33 10.02 -14.62
C ILE A 41 1.44 11.24 -14.91
N PRO A 42 0.25 11.04 -15.53
CA PRO A 42 -0.63 12.16 -15.82
C PRO A 42 -1.09 12.82 -14.53
N ASP A 43 -1.36 14.13 -14.58
CA ASP A 43 -2.00 14.81 -13.46
C ASP A 43 -3.27 14.05 -13.06
N PHE A 44 -3.40 13.81 -11.76
CA PHE A 44 -4.56 13.11 -11.22
C PHE A 44 -5.82 13.93 -11.52
N LYS A 45 -6.65 13.43 -12.43
CA LYS A 45 -8.01 13.92 -12.67
C LYS A 45 -8.98 12.95 -12.00
N ASP A 46 -9.64 13.41 -10.93
CA ASP A 46 -10.70 12.66 -10.24
C ASP A 46 -11.87 12.43 -11.21
N ASN A 47 -11.83 11.29 -11.89
CA ASN A 47 -12.78 10.86 -12.91
C ASN A 47 -13.87 9.94 -12.32
N ILE A 48 -13.87 9.75 -10.99
CA ILE A 48 -14.94 9.09 -10.25
C ILE A 48 -15.95 10.15 -9.87
N ALA A 49 -17.07 10.18 -10.59
CA ALA A 49 -18.14 11.12 -10.32
C ALA A 49 -18.66 10.98 -8.89
N ARG A 50 -18.72 12.10 -8.17
CA ARG A 50 -19.15 12.20 -6.77
C ARG A 50 -20.66 12.20 -6.70
N TYR A 51 -21.27 11.02 -6.82
CA TYR A 51 -22.71 10.91 -6.67
C TYR A 51 -23.08 10.76 -5.19
N PHE A 52 -23.77 11.77 -4.64
CA PHE A 52 -24.53 11.67 -3.39
C PHE A 52 -25.89 10.95 -3.61
N LEU A 53 -25.93 9.99 -4.53
CA LEU A 53 -27.18 9.33 -4.88
C LEU A 53 -27.56 8.32 -3.79
N HIS A 54 -28.73 8.53 -3.19
CA HIS A 54 -29.36 7.60 -2.24
C HIS A 54 -29.80 6.28 -2.88
N GLN A 55 -29.61 6.09 -4.20
CA GLN A 55 -30.03 4.91 -4.95
C GLN A 55 -29.02 4.58 -6.07
N PRO A 56 -28.56 3.32 -6.19
CA PRO A 56 -27.72 2.91 -7.32
C PRO A 56 -28.56 2.87 -8.61
N LYS A 57 -28.35 3.84 -9.52
CA LYS A 57 -28.84 3.71 -10.90
C LYS A 57 -27.82 2.92 -11.71
N ILE A 58 -28.22 1.76 -12.22
CA ILE A 58 -27.50 1.09 -13.30
C ILE A 58 -27.63 2.00 -14.52
N ILE A 59 -26.53 2.64 -14.92
CA ILE A 59 -26.48 3.37 -16.19
C ILE A 59 -25.90 2.40 -17.22
N LEU A 60 -26.74 1.97 -18.15
CA LEU A 60 -26.30 1.25 -19.33
C LEU A 60 -25.74 2.28 -20.32
N ALA A 61 -24.56 2.04 -20.88
CA ALA A 61 -24.15 2.78 -22.07
C ALA A 61 -25.01 2.35 -23.26
N ASP A 62 -25.13 3.22 -24.26
CA ASP A 62 -25.95 3.03 -25.47
C ASP A 62 -25.57 1.77 -26.30
N ASN A 63 -24.47 1.10 -25.97
CA ASN A 63 -23.97 -0.13 -26.59
C ASN A 63 -24.16 -1.39 -25.72
N GLY A 64 -24.97 -1.35 -24.67
CA GLY A 64 -25.24 -2.51 -23.80
C GLY A 64 -24.11 -2.85 -22.82
N VAL A 65 -23.05 -2.04 -22.77
CA VAL A 65 -21.99 -2.17 -21.75
C VAL A 65 -22.47 -1.49 -20.46
N ILE A 66 -22.44 -2.21 -19.33
CA ILE A 66 -22.64 -1.60 -18.02
C ILE A 66 -21.54 -0.54 -17.84
N LEU A 67 -21.91 0.74 -17.66
CA LEU A 67 -20.94 1.78 -17.31
C LEU A 67 -20.40 1.50 -15.92
N MET A 68 -19.36 0.69 -15.88
CA MET A 68 -18.56 0.31 -14.71
C MET A 68 -17.69 1.49 -14.25
N LYS A 69 -18.27 2.70 -14.18
CA LYS A 69 -17.55 3.96 -13.96
C LYS A 69 -18.15 4.82 -12.84
N LEU A 70 -19.06 4.25 -12.05
CA LEU A 70 -19.63 4.92 -10.89
C LEU A 70 -19.23 4.16 -9.64
N MET A 71 -18.15 4.59 -9.00
CA MET A 71 -17.80 4.12 -7.66
C MET A 71 -18.39 5.08 -6.64
N PHE A 72 -19.27 4.58 -5.77
CA PHE A 72 -19.91 5.39 -4.74
C PHE A 72 -18.86 5.94 -3.78
N ARG A 73 -18.95 7.23 -3.45
CA ARG A 73 -18.19 7.85 -2.36
C ARG A 73 -19.15 8.14 -1.22
N ILE A 74 -18.92 7.53 -0.06
CA ILE A 74 -19.77 7.70 1.13
C ILE A 74 -18.99 8.30 2.28
N ASP A 75 -19.64 9.18 3.04
CA ASP A 75 -19.12 9.72 4.28
C ASP A 75 -19.36 8.72 5.41
N GLY A 76 -18.36 7.93 5.75
CA GLY A 76 -18.47 6.88 6.76
C GLY A 76 -18.74 7.42 8.17
N SER A 77 -18.50 8.71 8.42
CA SER A 77 -18.84 9.34 9.71
C SER A 77 -20.34 9.58 9.90
N LYS A 78 -21.12 9.49 8.81
CA LYS A 78 -22.58 9.72 8.78
C LYS A 78 -23.38 8.46 8.50
N LEU A 79 -22.73 7.30 8.41
CA LEU A 79 -23.35 6.03 8.06
C LEU A 79 -23.28 5.07 9.25
N SER A 80 -24.40 4.46 9.63
CA SER A 80 -24.38 3.43 10.68
C SER A 80 -23.76 2.12 10.17
N LEU A 81 -23.40 1.23 11.10
CA LEU A 81 -22.90 -0.10 10.77
C LEU A 81 -23.97 -0.93 10.04
N GLU A 82 -25.23 -0.84 10.48
CA GLU A 82 -26.37 -1.54 9.88
C GLU A 82 -26.62 -1.05 8.46
N GLU A 83 -26.62 0.26 8.24
CA GLU A 83 -26.77 0.83 6.90
C GLU A 83 -25.62 0.44 5.98
N PHE A 84 -24.39 0.43 6.48
CA PHE A 84 -23.24 -0.05 5.72
C PHE A 84 -23.40 -1.51 5.31
N ARG A 85 -23.82 -2.37 6.25
CA ARG A 85 -24.07 -3.79 6.04
C ARG A 85 -25.15 -4.04 5.00
N GLU A 86 -26.27 -3.34 5.10
CA GLU A 86 -27.43 -3.50 4.22
C GLU A 86 -27.18 -2.99 2.80
N LYS A 87 -26.54 -1.82 2.67
CA LYS A 87 -26.39 -1.12 1.39
C LYS A 87 -25.12 -1.51 0.63
N TYR A 88 -24.06 -1.94 1.32
CA TYR A 88 -22.74 -2.18 0.70
C TYR A 88 -22.19 -3.58 0.96
N GLU A 89 -22.04 -4.01 2.21
CA GLU A 89 -21.36 -5.27 2.54
C GLU A 89 -22.14 -6.51 2.05
N ARG A 90 -23.40 -6.66 2.48
CA ARG A 90 -24.27 -7.80 2.12
C ARG A 90 -24.52 -7.91 0.61
N PRO A 91 -24.85 -6.81 -0.13
CA PRO A 91 -25.04 -6.88 -1.58
C PRO A 91 -23.72 -6.87 -2.38
N ARG A 92 -22.55 -6.79 -1.72
CA ARG A 92 -21.21 -6.76 -2.34
C ARG A 92 -21.02 -5.56 -3.28
N VAL A 93 -21.51 -4.39 -2.90
CA VAL A 93 -21.39 -3.16 -3.68
C VAL A 93 -20.10 -2.43 -3.29
N PRO A 94 -19.13 -2.26 -4.21
CA PRO A 94 -17.90 -1.54 -3.91
C PRO A 94 -18.16 -0.04 -3.71
N CYS A 95 -17.48 0.55 -2.73
CA CYS A 95 -17.53 1.98 -2.44
C CYS A 95 -16.18 2.51 -1.92
N ILE A 96 -15.99 3.81 -2.05
CA ILE A 96 -14.95 4.59 -1.38
C ILE A 96 -15.56 5.20 -0.13
N ILE A 97 -14.93 4.97 1.02
CA ILE A 97 -15.41 5.45 2.31
C ILE A 97 -14.49 6.58 2.78
N THR A 98 -15.05 7.78 2.98
CA THR A 98 -14.34 8.94 3.52
C THR A 98 -14.68 9.15 5.00
N GLY A 99 -13.97 10.05 5.68
CA GLY A 99 -14.30 10.47 7.06
C GLY A 99 -13.82 9.54 8.18
N LEU A 100 -13.57 8.25 7.90
CA LEU A 100 -13.21 7.27 8.93
C LEU A 100 -11.75 7.31 9.41
N THR A 101 -10.91 8.15 8.81
CA THR A 101 -9.47 8.22 9.14
C THR A 101 -9.04 9.59 9.63
N ASN A 102 -9.97 10.53 9.83
CA ASN A 102 -9.66 11.93 10.12
C ASN A 102 -8.79 12.09 11.38
N ASP A 103 -9.01 11.24 12.38
CA ASP A 103 -8.29 11.27 13.66
C ASP A 103 -7.02 10.41 13.68
N TRP A 104 -6.66 9.76 12.57
CA TRP A 104 -5.47 8.94 12.50
C TRP A 104 -4.20 9.80 12.55
N GLU A 105 -3.38 9.55 13.56
CA GLU A 105 -2.08 10.19 13.69
C GLU A 105 -1.11 9.85 12.53
N ALA A 106 -1.41 8.81 11.75
CA ALA A 106 -0.72 8.46 10.52
C ALA A 106 -0.65 9.64 9.54
N HIS A 107 -1.71 10.47 9.40
CA HIS A 107 -1.71 11.64 8.51
C HIS A 107 -0.58 12.63 8.80
N LYS A 108 -0.19 12.74 10.08
CA LYS A 108 0.92 13.61 10.51
C LYS A 108 2.25 12.85 10.54
N LYS A 109 2.22 11.62 11.03
CA LYS A 109 3.43 10.86 11.38
C LYS A 109 4.04 10.09 10.21
N TRP A 110 3.24 9.67 9.24
CA TRP A 110 3.66 8.78 8.16
C TRP A 110 4.10 9.58 6.93
N ASN A 111 5.26 10.21 7.05
CA ASN A 111 5.98 10.81 5.93
C ASN A 111 7.40 10.23 5.83
N VAL A 112 8.00 10.30 4.63
CA VAL A 112 9.31 9.70 4.34
C VAL A 112 10.38 10.15 5.33
N SER A 113 10.47 11.45 5.63
CA SER A 113 11.45 12.00 6.58
C SER A 113 11.30 11.40 7.98
N ARG A 114 10.08 11.39 8.52
CA ARG A 114 9.82 10.90 9.88
C ARG A 114 9.97 9.39 9.99
N ILE A 115 9.44 8.63 9.03
CA ILE A 115 9.50 7.16 9.00
C ILE A 115 10.95 6.69 8.83
N SER A 116 11.71 7.28 7.89
CA SER A 116 13.11 6.94 7.67
C SER A 116 14.01 7.26 8.86
N ARG A 117 13.69 8.30 9.65
CA ARG A 117 14.39 8.62 10.90
C ARG A 117 13.98 7.68 12.05
N LYS A 118 12.68 7.53 12.34
CA LYS A 118 12.18 6.75 13.48
C LYS A 118 12.48 5.25 13.34
N TYR A 119 12.33 4.71 12.13
CA TYR A 119 12.50 3.28 11.85
C TYR A 119 13.79 2.98 11.06
N ARG A 120 14.75 3.92 11.06
CA ARG A 120 16.01 3.90 10.29
C ARG A 120 16.68 2.53 10.14
N ASN A 121 16.78 1.79 11.24
CA ASN A 121 17.47 0.49 11.29
C ASN A 121 16.53 -0.73 11.31
N GLN A 122 15.21 -0.52 11.23
CA GLN A 122 14.22 -1.61 11.15
C GLN A 122 14.13 -2.13 9.72
N ARG A 123 13.95 -3.43 9.59
CA ARG A 123 13.81 -4.12 8.31
C ARG A 123 12.33 -4.23 7.95
N PHE A 124 11.99 -3.86 6.72
CA PHE A 124 10.67 -4.03 6.13
C PHE A 124 10.78 -4.97 4.93
N LYS A 125 9.76 -5.81 4.75
CA LYS A 125 9.67 -6.72 3.60
C LYS A 125 9.43 -5.91 2.33
N CYS A 126 10.22 -6.20 1.30
CA CYS A 126 10.15 -5.54 -0.01
C CYS A 126 10.24 -6.53 -1.19
N GLY A 127 9.98 -7.80 -0.94
CA GLY A 127 10.02 -8.88 -1.92
C GLY A 127 10.01 -10.26 -1.24
N GLU A 128 10.04 -11.29 -2.06
CA GLU A 128 10.21 -12.70 -1.69
C GLU A 128 11.24 -13.30 -2.65
N ASP A 129 12.05 -14.25 -2.20
CA ASP A 129 12.94 -15.02 -3.07
C ASP A 129 12.27 -16.30 -3.60
N ASP A 130 12.99 -17.05 -4.44
CA ASP A 130 12.48 -18.25 -5.14
C ASP A 130 11.99 -19.35 -4.19
N ASP A 131 12.50 -19.38 -2.96
CA ASP A 131 12.10 -20.33 -1.91
C ASP A 131 10.96 -19.78 -1.02
N GLY A 132 10.45 -18.59 -1.33
CA GLY A 132 9.38 -17.92 -0.58
C GLY A 132 9.84 -17.21 0.70
N TYR A 133 11.15 -17.06 0.93
CA TYR A 133 11.64 -16.30 2.07
C TYR A 133 11.53 -14.81 1.83
N SER A 134 11.18 -14.08 2.89
CA SER A 134 11.01 -12.63 2.81
C SER A 134 12.33 -11.91 2.56
N VAL A 135 12.41 -11.16 1.46
CA VAL A 135 13.48 -10.20 1.21
C VAL A 135 13.18 -8.91 1.96
N LYS A 136 14.12 -8.44 2.79
CA LYS A 136 13.92 -7.27 3.66
C LYS A 136 15.07 -6.27 3.58
N LEU A 137 14.72 -4.98 3.48
CA LEU A 137 15.66 -3.86 3.55
C LEU A 137 15.47 -3.05 4.83
N LYS A 138 16.58 -2.49 5.35
CA LYS A 138 16.47 -1.47 6.41
C LYS A 138 15.84 -0.22 5.81
N MET A 139 14.94 0.43 6.56
CA MET A 139 14.22 1.62 6.08
C MET A 139 15.15 2.72 5.55
N LYS A 140 16.32 2.92 6.15
CA LYS A 140 17.29 3.91 5.64
C LYS A 140 17.82 3.60 4.22
N TYR A 141 18.00 2.32 3.90
CA TYR A 141 18.44 1.91 2.57
C TYR A 141 17.29 1.97 1.57
N TYR A 142 16.06 1.68 2.04
CA TYR A 142 14.88 1.85 1.22
C TYR A 142 14.59 3.32 0.90
N ALA A 143 14.73 4.23 1.88
CA ALA A 143 14.59 5.66 1.66
C ALA A 143 15.65 6.21 0.67
N ASP A 144 16.91 5.76 0.79
CA ASP A 144 17.96 6.04 -0.19
C ASP A 144 17.59 5.51 -1.59
N TYR A 145 17.04 4.30 -1.67
CA TYR A 145 16.59 3.70 -2.92
C TYR A 145 15.45 4.50 -3.56
N MET A 146 14.41 4.84 -2.79
CA MET A 146 13.29 5.66 -3.24
C MET A 146 13.72 7.00 -3.83
N ALA A 147 14.68 7.66 -3.19
CA ALA A 147 15.12 8.99 -3.62
C ALA A 147 15.94 8.97 -4.92
N ASN A 148 16.39 7.80 -5.39
CA ASN A 148 17.37 7.71 -6.47
C ASN A 148 17.07 6.67 -7.56
N THR A 149 16.04 5.84 -7.40
CA THR A 149 15.77 4.76 -8.34
C THR A 149 15.19 5.28 -9.66
N LYS A 150 15.51 4.57 -10.75
CA LYS A 150 14.92 4.75 -12.08
C LYS A 150 14.34 3.43 -12.62
N ASP A 151 14.17 2.44 -11.75
CA ASP A 151 13.65 1.14 -12.13
C ASP A 151 12.23 1.27 -12.71
N ASP A 152 11.94 0.51 -13.76
CA ASP A 152 10.62 0.49 -14.40
C ASP A 152 9.53 -0.05 -13.45
N SER A 153 9.91 -1.01 -12.61
CA SER A 153 9.07 -1.57 -11.55
C SER A 153 9.89 -1.66 -10.26
N PRO A 154 9.89 -0.59 -9.44
CA PRO A 154 10.75 -0.52 -8.27
C PRO A 154 10.39 -1.54 -7.17
N LEU A 155 11.37 -1.88 -6.31
CA LEU A 155 11.11 -2.62 -5.08
C LEU A 155 10.05 -1.90 -4.23
N TYR A 156 9.12 -2.66 -3.68
CA TYR A 156 7.95 -2.13 -3.01
C TYR A 156 7.81 -2.69 -1.59
N ILE A 157 7.68 -1.82 -0.57
CA ILE A 157 7.43 -2.31 0.79
C ILE A 157 6.01 -2.89 0.88
N PHE A 158 5.95 -4.17 1.22
CA PHE A 158 4.71 -4.90 1.48
C PHE A 158 4.94 -5.84 2.67
N ASP A 159 4.70 -5.33 3.88
CA ASP A 159 5.13 -6.00 5.12
C ASP A 159 3.97 -6.24 6.07
N SER A 160 3.62 -7.50 6.27
CA SER A 160 2.57 -7.91 7.20
C SER A 160 3.02 -8.03 8.66
N GLY A 161 4.30 -8.33 8.87
CA GLY A 161 4.85 -8.58 10.21
C GLY A 161 5.21 -7.31 10.98
N PHE A 162 4.80 -6.12 10.52
CA PHE A 162 5.17 -4.86 11.16
C PHE A 162 4.59 -4.74 12.58
N GLY A 163 3.38 -5.26 12.79
CA GLY A 163 2.68 -5.25 14.08
C GLY A 163 3.26 -6.19 15.14
N ASP A 164 4.04 -7.19 14.73
CA ASP A 164 4.50 -8.27 15.62
C ASP A 164 5.92 -8.04 16.16
N ARG A 165 6.65 -7.08 15.59
CA ARG A 165 8.04 -6.80 15.97
C ARG A 165 8.10 -5.62 16.93
N HIS A 166 8.81 -5.81 18.04
CA HIS A 166 8.94 -4.87 19.17
C HIS A 166 9.14 -3.39 18.78
N LYS A 167 9.90 -3.09 17.72
CA LYS A 167 10.16 -1.69 17.32
C LYS A 167 9.14 -1.14 16.32
N THR A 168 8.63 -1.96 15.40
CA THR A 168 7.70 -1.51 14.34
C THR A 168 6.24 -1.57 14.76
N ASN A 169 5.89 -2.32 15.82
CA ASN A 169 4.53 -2.38 16.35
C ASN A 169 3.98 -1.01 16.79
N LYS A 170 4.86 -0.03 17.08
CA LYS A 170 4.49 1.36 17.37
C LYS A 170 3.72 2.06 16.23
N LEU A 171 3.74 1.51 15.02
CA LEU A 171 2.91 1.95 13.90
C LEU A 171 1.42 1.65 14.13
N LEU A 172 1.08 0.62 14.92
CA LEU A 172 -0.30 0.27 15.25
C LEU A 172 -1.00 1.34 16.10
N ALA A 173 -0.24 2.21 16.77
CA ALA A 173 -0.79 3.33 17.54
C ALA A 173 -1.11 4.56 16.67
N ASP A 174 -0.81 4.51 15.37
CA ASP A 174 -1.00 5.64 14.46
C ASP A 174 -2.32 5.52 13.65
N PHE A 175 -3.04 4.40 13.77
CA PHE A 175 -4.34 4.16 13.13
C PHE A 175 -5.22 3.26 14.01
N GLU A 176 -6.51 3.19 13.69
CA GLU A 176 -7.46 2.26 14.31
C GLU A 176 -8.27 1.53 13.24
N ILE A 177 -8.81 0.35 13.58
CA ILE A 177 -9.68 -0.39 12.64
C ILE A 177 -11.05 0.31 12.63
N PRO A 178 -11.53 0.80 11.47
CA PRO A 178 -12.84 1.43 11.40
C PRO A 178 -13.96 0.49 11.81
N LEU A 179 -15.04 1.03 12.39
CA LEU A 179 -16.16 0.25 12.94
C LEU A 179 -16.68 -0.83 11.98
N PHE A 180 -16.76 -0.52 10.69
CA PHE A 180 -17.24 -1.40 9.63
C PHE A 180 -16.44 -2.69 9.44
N PHE A 181 -15.21 -2.76 9.97
CA PHE A 181 -14.28 -3.87 9.74
C PHE A 181 -13.78 -4.52 11.03
N LYS A 182 -14.44 -4.26 12.18
CA LYS A 182 -13.99 -4.74 13.50
C LYS A 182 -14.28 -6.22 13.78
N ASP A 183 -15.18 -6.86 13.04
CA ASP A 183 -15.59 -8.25 13.31
C ASP A 183 -14.42 -9.24 13.27
N ASP A 184 -13.49 -9.08 12.31
CA ASP A 184 -12.26 -9.88 12.12
C ASP A 184 -12.43 -11.36 12.52
N LEU A 185 -13.27 -12.11 11.80
CA LEU A 185 -13.60 -13.50 12.17
C LEU A 185 -12.37 -14.44 12.24
N PHE A 186 -11.30 -14.13 11.50
CA PHE A 186 -10.03 -14.85 11.63
C PHE A 186 -9.30 -14.60 12.96
N GLY A 187 -9.72 -13.60 13.73
CA GLY A 187 -9.29 -13.32 15.10
C GLY A 187 -9.68 -14.42 16.09
N TYR A 188 -10.72 -15.22 15.81
CA TYR A 188 -11.06 -16.40 16.61
C TYR A 188 -10.11 -17.58 16.38
N ALA A 189 -9.34 -17.59 15.30
CA ALA A 189 -8.31 -18.59 15.07
C ALA A 189 -7.07 -18.29 15.95
N ASN A 190 -6.27 -19.33 16.21
CA ASN A 190 -4.97 -19.14 16.86
C ASN A 190 -4.13 -18.11 16.08
N TYR A 191 -3.59 -17.10 16.77
CA TYR A 191 -2.82 -16.02 16.15
C TYR A 191 -1.66 -16.51 15.27
N LYS A 192 -1.02 -17.63 15.64
CA LYS A 192 0.08 -18.24 14.86
C LYS A 192 -0.40 -19.00 13.61
N LYS A 193 -1.69 -19.32 13.54
CA LYS A 193 -2.30 -20.10 12.44
C LYS A 193 -3.12 -19.25 11.47
N ARG A 194 -3.58 -18.05 11.88
CA ARG A 194 -4.32 -17.18 10.98
C ARG A 194 -3.43 -16.69 9.82
N PRO A 195 -3.97 -16.53 8.61
CA PRO A 195 -3.23 -15.89 7.52
C PRO A 195 -2.84 -14.44 7.86
N PRO A 196 -1.80 -13.89 7.22
CA PRO A 196 -1.47 -12.48 7.35
C PRO A 196 -2.62 -11.59 6.83
N HIS A 197 -3.03 -10.60 7.62
CA HIS A 197 -4.30 -9.89 7.45
C HIS A 197 -4.17 -8.35 7.46
N ARG A 198 -2.97 -7.85 7.72
CA ARG A 198 -2.67 -6.41 7.77
C ARG A 198 -1.29 -6.20 7.17
N TYR A 199 -1.14 -5.14 6.37
CA TYR A 199 0.10 -4.84 5.67
C TYR A 199 0.38 -3.34 5.77
N ILE A 200 1.66 -2.97 5.93
CA ILE A 200 2.11 -1.63 5.61
C ILE A 200 2.65 -1.60 4.19
N LEU A 201 2.25 -0.57 3.47
CA LEU A 201 2.41 -0.37 2.03
C LEU A 201 3.16 0.96 1.82
N ASN A 202 4.24 0.99 1.02
CA ASN A 202 4.90 2.25 0.65
C ASN A 202 5.43 2.21 -0.77
N PHE A 203 4.81 3.02 -1.64
CA PHE A 203 5.13 3.09 -3.06
C PHE A 203 6.17 4.18 -3.30
N ILE A 204 7.03 3.94 -4.29
CA ILE A 204 7.97 4.93 -4.79
C ILE A 204 7.23 5.81 -5.78
N ARG A 205 7.38 7.11 -5.62
CA ARG A 205 6.83 8.11 -6.53
C ARG A 205 7.88 8.50 -7.55
#